data_AF-A0A920I746-F1
#
_entry.id   AF-A0A920I746-F1
#
_cell.length_a   1.000
_cell.length_b   1.000
_cell.length_c   1.000
_cell.angle_alpha   90.00
_cell.angle_beta   90.00
_cell.angle_gamma   90.00
#
_symmetry.space_group_name_H-M   'P 1'
#
loop_
_entity.id
_entity.type
_entity.pdbx_description
1 polymer ?
#
loop_
_entity_poly.entity_id
_entity_poly.type
_entity_poly.pdbx_seq_one_letter_code
_entity_poly.pdbx_strand_id
1 'polypeptide(L)'
;MHSRDAVFLDELCPKLRVRRWRQSLHTFTGKSCIYCGKPSESIDHIHPQAKGGSSVTENCVPACLSCNGRKSDADVFDWYRRQRFYDPRRAMAIRAWMDGDLRLAVRLLQWAQPDQPINEPDDISIAAQAA
;
A
#
# COMPACT_ATOMS: atom_id res chain seq x y z
N MET A 1 32.86 -14.02 -4.04
CA MET A 1 32.01 -13.40 -3.00
C MET A 1 30.90 -14.39 -2.68
N HIS A 2 30.98 -15.07 -1.54
CA HIS A 2 29.94 -16.01 -1.13
C HIS A 2 28.70 -15.20 -0.72
N SER A 3 27.50 -15.71 -1.00
CA SER A 3 26.22 -15.09 -0.62
C SER A 3 26.09 -14.82 0.88
N ARG A 4 26.97 -15.41 1.70
CA ARG A 4 27.06 -15.23 3.16
C ARG A 4 27.79 -13.96 3.59
N ASP A 5 28.55 -13.33 2.69
CA ASP A 5 29.27 -12.07 2.94
C ASP A 5 28.53 -10.86 2.34
N ALA A 6 27.33 -11.07 1.84
CA ALA A 6 26.50 -9.99 1.30
C ALA A 6 26.01 -9.12 2.47
N VAL A 7 26.72 -8.03 2.73
CA VAL A 7 26.21 -6.96 3.59
C VAL A 7 24.96 -6.41 2.91
N PHE A 8 23.79 -6.61 3.53
CA PHE A 8 22.55 -6.05 3.03
C PHE A 8 22.64 -4.52 3.13
N LEU A 9 22.76 -3.83 1.99
CA LEU A 9 22.85 -2.36 1.92
C LEU A 9 21.70 -1.64 2.66
N ASP A 10 20.59 -2.32 2.88
CA ASP A 10 19.38 -1.85 3.58
C ASP A 10 19.54 -1.80 5.10
N GLU A 11 20.49 -2.58 5.64
CA GLU A 11 20.85 -2.57 7.06
C GLU A 11 21.77 -1.39 7.37
N LEU A 12 22.63 -1.01 6.42
CA LEU A 12 23.56 0.11 6.56
C LEU A 12 22.96 1.46 6.17
N CYS A 13 21.94 1.49 5.30
CA CYS A 13 21.34 2.73 4.81
C CYS A 13 19.83 2.78 5.03
N PRO A 14 19.35 3.45 6.09
CA PRO A 14 17.92 3.60 6.38
C PRO A 14 17.10 4.18 5.21
N LYS A 15 17.70 5.09 4.41
CA LYS A 15 17.04 5.69 3.24
C LYS A 15 16.74 4.65 2.15
N LEU A 16 17.62 3.67 1.95
CA LEU A 16 17.38 2.59 0.98
C LEU A 16 16.28 1.66 1.47
N ARG A 17 16.27 1.32 2.76
CA ARG A 17 15.20 0.53 3.39
C ARG A 17 13.83 1.18 3.20
N VAL A 18 13.69 2.46 3.53
CA VAL A 18 12.42 3.19 3.35
C VAL A 18 12.00 3.25 1.88
N ARG A 19 12.94 3.46 0.95
CA ARG A 19 12.65 3.44 -0.49
C ARG A 19 12.15 2.07 -0.96
N ARG A 20 12.79 0.98 -0.54
CA ARG A 20 12.39 -0.40 -0.89
C ARG A 20 11.02 -0.74 -0.31
N TRP A 21 10.77 -0.39 0.95
CA TRP A 21 9.46 -0.56 1.57
C TRP A 21 8.36 0.22 0.84
N ARG A 22 8.58 1.49 0.49
CA ARG A 22 7.60 2.25 -0.32
C ARG A 22 7.35 1.60 -1.67
N GLN A 23 8.40 1.06 -2.31
CA GLN A 23 8.28 0.37 -3.59
C GLN A 23 7.47 -0.94 -3.46
N SER A 24 7.62 -1.68 -2.36
CA SER A 24 6.86 -2.92 -2.15
C SER A 24 5.36 -2.67 -1.98
N LEU A 25 4.96 -1.57 -1.33
CA LEU A 25 3.55 -1.17 -1.21
C LEU A 25 2.88 -1.01 -2.59
N HIS A 26 3.58 -0.37 -3.54
CA HIS A 26 3.10 -0.28 -4.92
C HIS A 26 3.05 -1.66 -5.60
N THR A 27 4.02 -2.53 -5.35
CA THR A 27 4.05 -3.87 -5.95
C THR A 27 2.89 -4.74 -5.47
N PHE A 28 2.53 -4.67 -4.18
CA PHE A 28 1.41 -5.45 -3.62
C PHE A 28 0.08 -5.24 -4.34
N THR A 29 -0.17 -4.03 -4.85
CA THR A 29 -1.43 -3.70 -5.54
C THR A 29 -1.30 -3.70 -7.07
N GLY A 30 -0.21 -4.24 -7.63
CA GLY A 30 0.03 -4.18 -9.08
C GLY A 30 0.20 -2.74 -9.59
N LYS A 31 0.74 -1.84 -8.76
CA LYS A 31 0.86 -0.39 -9.00
C LYS A 31 -0.49 0.30 -9.19
N SER A 32 -1.54 -0.23 -8.58
CA SER A 32 -2.88 0.34 -8.60
C SER A 32 -3.18 1.13 -7.31
N CYS A 33 -3.85 2.27 -7.48
CA CYS A 33 -4.36 3.10 -6.40
C CYS A 33 -5.44 2.32 -5.64
N ILE A 34 -5.28 2.20 -4.32
CA ILE A 34 -6.21 1.43 -3.48
C ILE A 34 -7.65 1.98 -3.56
N TYR A 35 -7.80 3.29 -3.76
CA TYR A 35 -9.10 3.96 -3.79
C TYR A 35 -9.83 3.84 -5.14
N CYS A 36 -9.17 4.21 -6.24
CA CYS A 36 -9.84 4.39 -7.54
C CYS A 36 -9.39 3.42 -8.63
N GLY A 37 -8.34 2.62 -8.38
CA GLY A 37 -7.85 1.65 -9.34
C GLY A 37 -6.99 2.19 -10.48
N LYS A 38 -6.73 3.51 -10.51
CA LYS A 38 -5.79 4.14 -11.46
C LYS A 38 -4.34 3.89 -11.02
N PRO A 39 -3.32 4.14 -11.88
CA PRO A 39 -1.93 3.99 -11.48
C PRO A 39 -1.60 4.74 -10.18
N SER A 40 -0.94 4.06 -9.25
CA SER A 40 -0.46 4.65 -8.00
C SER A 40 0.86 5.38 -8.23
N GLU A 41 0.98 6.58 -7.66
CA GLU A 41 2.11 7.48 -7.86
C GLU A 41 2.74 7.93 -6.53
N SER A 42 1.99 7.73 -5.44
CA SER A 42 2.35 8.17 -4.09
C SER A 42 1.93 7.12 -3.06
N ILE A 43 2.42 7.29 -1.84
CA ILE A 43 1.97 6.55 -0.67
C ILE A 43 1.15 7.52 0.17
N ASP A 44 -0.07 7.11 0.50
CA ASP A 44 -1.00 7.84 1.37
C ASP A 44 -1.06 7.18 2.74
N HIS A 45 -1.30 7.99 3.77
CA HIS A 45 -1.52 7.53 5.14
C HIS A 45 -3.02 7.44 5.40
N ILE A 46 -3.51 6.25 5.72
CA ILE A 46 -4.92 6.01 6.05
C ILE A 46 -5.33 6.91 7.22
N HIS A 47 -4.67 6.76 8.37
CA HIS A 47 -4.65 7.72 9.46
C HIS A 47 -3.61 8.80 9.13
N PRO A 48 -4.02 10.07 8.88
CA PRO A 48 -3.11 11.09 8.40
C PRO A 48 -1.93 11.34 9.33
N GLN A 49 -0.74 11.59 8.75
CA GLN A 49 0.46 11.89 9.53
C GLN A 49 0.29 13.14 10.40
N ALA A 50 -0.40 14.17 9.89
CA ALA A 50 -0.74 15.38 10.65
C ALA A 50 -1.60 15.12 11.90
N LYS A 51 -2.25 13.94 11.97
CA LYS A 51 -3.07 13.48 13.09
C LYS A 51 -2.40 12.35 13.88
N GLY A 52 -1.10 12.11 13.68
CA GLY A 52 -0.32 11.10 14.39
C GLY A 52 -0.21 9.75 13.69
N GLY A 53 -0.56 9.64 12.41
CA GLY A 53 -0.36 8.45 11.59
C GLY A 53 1.08 7.98 11.52
N SER A 54 1.34 6.73 11.89
CA SER A 54 2.65 6.09 11.76
C SER A 54 2.93 5.68 10.31
N SER A 55 4.20 5.61 9.92
CA SER A 55 4.62 5.10 8.60
C SER A 55 4.88 3.60 8.65
N VAL A 56 3.81 2.83 8.84
CA VAL A 56 3.80 1.36 8.88
C VAL A 56 2.93 0.81 7.76
N THR A 57 3.10 -0.46 7.40
CA THR A 57 2.39 -1.07 6.27
C THR A 57 0.89 -0.95 6.42
N GLU A 58 0.35 -1.19 7.62
CA GLU A 58 -1.08 -1.16 7.94
C GLU A 58 -1.70 0.24 7.77
N ASN A 59 -0.87 1.29 7.85
CA ASN A 59 -1.32 2.67 7.71
C ASN A 59 -0.93 3.30 6.35
N CYS A 60 -0.05 2.68 5.57
CA CYS A 60 0.48 3.25 4.34
C CYS A 60 0.01 2.47 3.12
N VAL A 61 -0.71 3.14 2.22
CA VAL A 61 -1.32 2.54 1.04
C VAL A 61 -0.87 3.21 -0.26
N PRO A 62 -0.77 2.48 -1.37
CA PRO A 62 -0.50 3.08 -2.67
C PRO A 62 -1.71 3.87 -3.17
N ALA A 63 -1.48 5.12 -3.56
CA ALA A 63 -2.51 6.04 -4.05
C ALA A 63 -2.02 6.87 -5.24
N CYS A 64 -2.93 7.22 -6.15
CA CYS A 64 -2.65 8.25 -7.17
C CYS A 64 -2.62 9.65 -6.54
N LEU A 65 -1.94 10.60 -7.18
CA LEU A 65 -1.79 11.95 -6.64
C LEU A 65 -3.15 12.64 -6.42
N SER A 66 -4.11 12.39 -7.32
CA SER A 66 -5.45 12.97 -7.24
C SER A 66 -6.25 12.48 -6.03
N CYS A 67 -6.21 11.18 -5.72
CA CYS A 67 -6.92 10.63 -4.57
C CYS A 67 -6.27 11.05 -3.25
N ASN A 68 -4.94 10.93 -3.17
CA ASN A 68 -4.17 11.33 -2.00
C ASN A 68 -4.41 12.81 -1.66
N GLY A 69 -4.26 13.71 -2.65
CA GLY A 69 -4.50 15.15 -2.44
C GLY A 69 -5.95 15.50 -2.08
N ARG A 70 -6.94 14.77 -2.62
CA ARG A 70 -8.36 14.99 -2.29
C ARG A 70 -8.74 14.46 -0.92
N LYS A 71 -8.14 13.34 -0.48
CA LYS A 71 -8.33 12.82 0.87
C LYS A 71 -7.70 13.76 1.87
N SER A 72 -6.46 14.21 1.62
CA SER A 72 -5.70 15.06 2.54
C SER A 72 -5.70 14.42 3.95
N ASP A 73 -6.12 15.18 4.96
CA ASP A 73 -6.24 14.76 6.34
C ASP A 73 -7.66 14.27 6.72
N ALA A 74 -8.55 14.07 5.75
CA ALA A 74 -9.88 13.52 6.02
C ALA A 74 -9.80 12.05 6.48
N ASP A 75 -10.82 11.63 7.24
CA ASP A 75 -11.02 10.22 7.54
C ASP A 75 -11.18 9.41 6.24
N VAL A 76 -10.48 8.28 6.15
CA VAL A 76 -10.39 7.50 4.92
C VAL A 76 -11.75 6.98 4.48
N PHE A 77 -12.59 6.51 5.41
CA PHE A 77 -13.84 5.84 5.07
C PHE A 77 -14.93 6.85 4.77
N ASP A 78 -14.99 7.93 5.54
CA ASP A 78 -15.91 9.04 5.30
C ASP A 78 -15.61 9.75 3.98
N TRP A 79 -14.33 9.99 3.68
CA TRP A 79 -13.93 10.57 2.40
C TRP A 79 -14.23 9.61 1.25
N TYR A 80 -13.83 8.34 1.36
CA TYR A 80 -13.95 7.37 0.27
C TYR A 80 -15.42 7.10 -0.10
N ARG A 81 -16.30 7.01 0.90
CA ARG A 81 -17.74 6.79 0.71
C ARG A 81 -18.43 7.90 -0.09
N ARG A 82 -17.87 9.12 -0.11
CA ARG A 82 -18.41 10.27 -0.85
C ARG A 82 -17.91 10.34 -2.29
N GLN A 83 -16.98 9.48 -2.71
CA GLN A 83 -16.41 9.53 -4.05
C GLN A 83 -17.33 8.87 -5.08
N ARG A 84 -17.36 9.42 -6.30
CA ARG A 84 -18.13 8.86 -7.44
C ARG A 84 -17.66 7.47 -7.87
N PHE A 85 -16.43 7.10 -7.53
CA PHE A 85 -15.80 5.81 -7.82
C PHE A 85 -15.76 4.89 -6.58
N TYR A 86 -16.60 5.16 -5.57
CA TYR A 86 -16.71 4.29 -4.41
C TYR A 86 -17.03 2.85 -4.82
N ASP A 87 -16.25 1.90 -4.30
CA ASP A 87 -16.48 0.47 -4.45
C ASP A 87 -16.42 -0.18 -3.05
N PRO A 88 -17.48 -0.89 -2.61
CA PRO A 88 -17.49 -1.55 -1.32
C PRO A 88 -16.37 -2.60 -1.18
N ARG A 89 -15.95 -3.26 -2.27
CA ARG A 89 -14.84 -4.24 -2.25
C ARG A 89 -13.52 -3.57 -1.91
N ARG A 90 -13.27 -2.37 -2.42
CA ARG A 90 -12.09 -1.57 -2.09
C ARG A 90 -12.14 -1.04 -0.66
N ALA A 91 -13.32 -0.63 -0.19
CA ALA A 91 -13.49 -0.25 1.21
C ALA A 91 -13.17 -1.42 2.16
N MET A 92 -13.60 -2.64 1.80
CA MET A 92 -13.22 -3.86 2.52
C MET A 92 -11.72 -4.14 2.40
N ALA A 93 -11.11 -3.92 1.23
CA ALA A 93 -9.68 -4.10 1.05
C ALA A 93 -8.86 -3.15 1.94
N ILE A 94 -9.27 -1.88 2.05
CA ILE A 94 -8.65 -0.89 2.94
C ILE A 94 -8.74 -1.37 4.40
N ARG A 95 -9.88 -1.90 4.82
CA ARG A 95 -10.03 -2.46 6.18
C ARG A 95 -9.11 -3.66 6.42
N ALA A 96 -9.10 -4.63 5.50
CA ALA A 96 -8.22 -5.78 5.59
C ALA A 96 -6.74 -5.36 5.64
N TRP A 97 -6.36 -4.33 4.88
CA TRP A 97 -5.02 -3.74 4.90
C TRP A 97 -4.66 -3.15 6.27
N MET A 98 -5.59 -2.40 6.88
CA MET A 98 -5.42 -1.84 8.23
C MET A 98 -5.28 -2.93 9.30
N ASP A 99 -5.96 -4.05 9.13
CA ASP A 99 -5.92 -5.20 10.04
C ASP A 99 -4.66 -6.08 9.82
N GLY A 100 -3.81 -5.74 8.84
CA GLY A 100 -2.60 -6.49 8.50
C GLY A 100 -2.84 -7.73 7.61
N ASP A 101 -4.08 -7.98 7.20
CA ASP A 101 -4.43 -9.08 6.28
C ASP A 101 -4.23 -8.65 4.82
N LEU A 102 -2.96 -8.51 4.43
CA LEU A 102 -2.57 -8.11 3.07
C LEU A 102 -3.04 -9.10 2.00
N ARG A 103 -3.15 -10.39 2.33
CA ARG A 103 -3.63 -11.42 1.40
C ARG A 103 -5.08 -11.17 1.04
N LEU A 104 -5.94 -10.96 2.04
CA LEU A 104 -7.34 -10.61 1.82
C LEU A 104 -7.48 -9.26 1.10
N ALA A 105 -6.69 -8.26 1.51
CA ALA A 105 -6.72 -6.93 0.89
C ALA A 105 -6.42 -7.00 -0.63
N VAL A 106 -5.34 -7.69 -1.02
CA VAL A 106 -4.96 -7.87 -2.43
C VAL A 106 -6.03 -8.64 -3.19
N ARG A 107 -6.61 -9.69 -2.59
CA ARG A 107 -7.68 -10.47 -3.23
C ARG A 107 -8.94 -9.64 -3.52
N LEU A 108 -9.33 -8.79 -2.57
CA LEU A 108 -10.47 -7.88 -2.74
C LEU A 108 -10.21 -6.82 -3.82
N LEU A 109 -8.98 -6.32 -3.93
CA LEU A 109 -8.59 -5.40 -5.00
C LEU A 109 -8.63 -6.06 -6.38
N GLN A 110 -8.19 -7.31 -6.50
CA GLN A 110 -8.30 -8.09 -7.74
C GLN A 110 -9.75 -8.23 -8.17
N TRP A 111 -10.68 -8.52 -7.25
CA TRP A 111 -12.10 -8.60 -7.58
C TRP A 111 -12.73 -7.25 -7.93
N ALA A 112 -12.16 -6.13 -7.46
CA ALA A 112 -12.59 -4.80 -7.84
C ALA A 112 -12.11 -4.39 -9.25
N GLN A 113 -11.03 -4.99 -9.76
CA GLN A 113 -10.49 -4.76 -11.11
C GLN A 113 -9.89 -6.07 -11.68
N PRO A 114 -10.73 -6.95 -12.24
CA PRO A 114 -10.28 -8.27 -12.71
C PRO A 114 -9.35 -8.21 -13.93
N ASP A 115 -9.39 -7.12 -14.72
CA ASP A 115 -8.65 -6.99 -15.99
C ASP A 115 -7.21 -6.45 -15.81
N GLN A 116 -6.75 -6.21 -14.58
CA GLN A 116 -5.38 -5.72 -14.31
C GLN A 116 -4.40 -6.90 -14.09
N PRO A 117 -3.25 -6.96 -14.79
CA PRO A 117 -2.27 -8.03 -14.63
C PRO A 117 -1.62 -8.03 -13.24
N ILE A 118 -1.41 -9.23 -12.67
CA ILE A 118 -1.08 -9.47 -11.25
C ILE A 118 0.42 -9.79 -11.06
N ASN A 119 1.02 -9.34 -9.95
CA ASN A 119 2.17 -10.00 -9.30
C ASN A 119 1.63 -10.71 -8.04
N GLU A 120 1.80 -12.03 -7.90
CA GLU A 120 1.29 -12.75 -6.74
C GLU A 120 2.05 -12.35 -5.45
N PRO A 121 1.38 -12.30 -4.28
CA PRO A 121 2.03 -11.94 -3.02
C PRO A 121 3.15 -12.91 -2.61
N ASP A 122 3.14 -14.15 -3.11
CA ASP A 122 4.18 -15.15 -2.85
C ASP A 122 5.47 -14.91 -3.68
N ASP A 123 5.42 -14.06 -4.72
CA ASP A 123 6.62 -13.57 -5.44
C ASP A 123 7.35 -12.43 -4.69
N ILE A 124 6.77 -11.93 -3.59
CA ILE A 124 7.33 -10.85 -2.75
C ILE A 124 7.86 -11.48 -1.45
N SER A 125 8.66 -12.53 -1.59
CA SER A 125 9.52 -13.00 -0.51
C SER A 125 10.52 -11.87 -0.18
N ILE A 126 10.54 -11.45 1.09
CA ILE A 126 11.43 -10.46 1.74
C ILE A 126 10.85 -9.03 1.81
N ALA A 127 9.91 -8.79 2.74
CA ALA A 127 9.75 -7.47 3.39
C ALA A 127 8.99 -7.51 4.74
N ALA A 128 8.80 -8.68 5.36
CA ALA A 128 8.03 -8.84 6.60
C ALA A 128 8.90 -9.06 7.85
N GLN A 129 10.15 -8.58 7.86
CA GLN A 129 10.98 -8.61 9.06
C GLN A 129 11.59 -7.22 9.31
N ALA A 130 11.04 -6.54 10.33
CA ALA A 130 11.63 -5.53 11.19
C ALA A 130 10.64 -4.39 11.48
N ALA A 131 9.76 -4.63 12.47
CA ALA A 131 9.42 -3.62 13.45
C ALA A 131 10.59 -3.49 14.44
#